data_AF-A0A942N057-F1
#
_entry.id   AF-A0A942N057-F1
#
_cell.length_a   1.000
_cell.length_b   1.000
_cell.length_c   1.000
_cell.angle_alpha   90.00
_cell.angle_beta   90.00
_cell.angle_gamma   90.00
#
_symmetry.space_group_name_H-M   'P 1'
#
loop_
_entity.id
_entity.type
_entity.pdbx_description
1 polymer ?
#
loop_
_entity_poly.entity_id
_entity_poly.type
_entity_poly.pdbx_seq_one_letter_code
_entity_poly.pdbx_strand_id
1 'polypeptide(L)'
;MSKLKCLAAPGLSSSFEDSIRKAIYIGGDSDTLAVINGSIAEAFYGGVPEEINAEVYKKPEERLLDVVNRFVKKYVDNSTSP
;
A
#
# COMPACT_ATOMS: atom_id res chain seq x y z
N MET A 1 22.49 -5.45 12.60
CA MET A 1 21.02 -5.53 12.57
C MET A 1 20.46 -4.12 12.49
N SER A 2 20.39 -3.56 11.28
CA SER A 2 19.80 -2.24 11.06
C SER A 2 18.29 -2.37 11.18
N LYS A 3 17.72 -1.59 12.10
CA LYS A 3 16.28 -1.53 12.38
C LYS A 3 15.49 -1.31 11.10
N LEU A 4 14.39 -2.04 10.95
CA LEU A 4 13.34 -1.81 9.97
C LEU A 4 12.93 -0.33 10.04
N LYS A 5 13.41 0.49 9.11
CA LYS A 5 12.98 1.89 8.97
C LYS A 5 11.78 1.90 8.04
N CYS A 6 10.64 2.38 8.53
CA CYS A 6 9.52 2.74 7.66
C CYS A 6 10.01 3.76 6.63
N LEU A 7 9.87 3.47 5.34
CA LEU A 7 10.41 4.31 4.26
C LEU A 7 9.44 5.42 3.88
N ALA A 8 8.16 5.28 4.21
CA ALA A 8 7.13 6.32 4.13
C ALA A 8 7.31 7.35 5.26
N ALA A 9 8.29 8.24 5.09
CA ALA A 9 8.56 9.34 6.02
C ALA A 9 9.32 10.48 5.31
N PRO A 10 9.23 11.73 5.82
CA PRO A 10 9.99 12.85 5.29
C PRO A 10 11.49 12.56 5.27
N GLY A 11 12.14 12.80 4.14
CA GLY A 11 13.58 12.55 3.95
C GLY A 11 13.95 11.09 3.62
N LEU A 12 13.01 10.16 3.65
CA LEU A 12 13.23 8.76 3.23
C LEU A 12 12.58 8.43 1.89
N SER A 13 11.39 8.99 1.60
CA SER A 13 10.78 8.92 0.26
C SER A 13 9.92 10.14 -0.05
N SER A 14 9.68 10.40 -1.34
CA SER A 14 8.91 11.56 -1.83
C SER A 14 7.51 11.22 -2.34
N SER A 15 7.20 9.93 -2.53
CA SER A 15 5.89 9.46 -2.98
C SER A 15 5.65 8.01 -2.54
N PHE A 16 4.40 7.55 -2.67
CA PHE A 16 4.04 6.15 -2.48
C PHE A 16 4.94 5.22 -3.29
N GLU A 17 5.08 5.48 -4.60
CA GLU A 17 5.86 4.63 -5.49
C GLU A 17 7.36 4.64 -5.13
N ASP A 18 7.93 5.81 -4.81
CA ASP A 18 9.33 5.90 -4.37
C ASP A 18 9.55 5.10 -3.08
N SER A 19 8.61 5.17 -2.13
CA SER A 19 8.64 4.40 -0.89
C SER A 19 8.65 2.89 -1.15
N ILE A 20 7.76 2.41 -2.02
CA ILE A 20 7.67 1.00 -2.41
C ILE A 20 8.94 0.55 -3.16
N ARG A 21 9.43 1.34 -4.13
CA ARG A 21 10.65 1.00 -4.89
C ARG A 21 11.85 0.86 -3.97
N LYS A 22 11.96 1.72 -2.96
CA LYS A 22 13.01 1.61 -1.93
C LYS A 22 12.84 0.36 -1.07
N ALA A 23 11.61 -0.01 -0.70
CA ALA A 23 11.36 -1.25 0.06
C ALA A 23 11.80 -2.49 -0.73
N ILE A 24 11.53 -2.52 -2.04
CA ILE A 24 11.98 -3.57 -2.95
C ILE A 24 13.52 -3.54 -3.09
N TYR A 25 14.11 -2.36 -3.27
CA TYR A 25 15.55 -2.18 -3.46
C TYR A 25 16.39 -2.66 -2.27
N ILE A 26 15.88 -2.53 -1.04
CA ILE A 26 16.55 -3.03 0.17
C ILE A 26 16.78 -4.56 0.12
N GLY A 27 15.98 -5.29 -0.67
CA GLY A 27 16.11 -6.72 -0.86
C GLY A 27 15.62 -7.52 0.35
N GLY A 28 16.02 -8.80 0.41
CA GLY A 28 15.55 -9.75 1.42
C GLY A 28 14.14 -10.27 1.09
N ASP A 29 13.26 -10.27 2.08
CA ASP A 29 11.85 -10.67 1.95
C ASP A 29 11.02 -9.48 1.44
N SER A 30 11.32 -9.08 0.20
CA SER A 30 10.87 -7.81 -0.36
C SER A 30 9.36 -7.72 -0.53
N ASP A 31 8.66 -8.84 -0.72
CA ASP A 31 7.20 -8.90 -0.75
C ASP A 31 6.61 -8.54 0.62
N THR A 32 7.07 -9.17 1.71
CA THR A 32 6.64 -8.84 3.07
C THR A 32 6.94 -7.39 3.42
N LEU A 33 8.15 -6.92 3.09
CA LEU A 33 8.56 -5.53 3.33
C LEU A 33 7.71 -4.53 2.54
N ALA A 34 7.48 -4.80 1.25
CA ALA A 34 6.68 -3.94 0.40
C ALA A 34 5.21 -3.89 0.84
N VAL A 35 4.63 -5.01 1.29
CA VAL A 35 3.26 -5.03 1.82
C VAL A 35 3.15 -4.16 3.07
N ILE A 36 4.01 -4.37 4.06
CA ILE A 36 3.98 -3.60 5.32
C ILE A 36 4.24 -2.11 5.04
N ASN A 37 5.29 -1.80 4.26
CA ASN A 37 5.63 -0.42 3.94
C ASN A 37 4.55 0.25 3.09
N GLY A 38 3.89 -0.50 2.19
CA GLY A 38 2.81 -0.01 1.34
C GLY A 38 1.58 0.41 2.13
N SER A 39 1.14 -0.37 3.12
CA SER A 39 0.02 0.01 3.98
C SER A 39 0.29 1.30 4.76
N ILE A 40 1.55 1.53 5.17
CA ILE A 40 1.94 2.78 5.84
C ILE A 40 2.04 3.93 4.83
N ALA A 41 2.62 3.67 3.66
CA ALA A 41 2.78 4.64 2.59
C ALA A 41 1.43 5.15 2.07
N GLU A 42 0.43 4.28 1.91
CA GLU A 42 -0.92 4.65 1.51
C GLU A 42 -1.52 5.67 2.49
N ALA A 43 -1.48 5.38 3.79
CA ALA A 43 -1.97 6.31 4.82
C ALA A 43 -1.16 7.61 4.88
N PHE A 44 0.15 7.54 4.68
CA PHE A 44 1.06 8.69 4.76
C PHE A 44 0.94 9.64 3.55
N TYR A 45 0.83 9.10 2.34
CA TYR A 45 0.75 9.87 1.09
C TYR A 45 -0.68 10.18 0.65
N GLY A 46 -1.69 9.76 1.43
CA GLY A 46 -3.10 10.05 1.17
C GLY A 46 -3.73 9.18 0.08
N GLY A 47 -3.17 7.99 -0.16
CA GLY A 47 -3.69 7.02 -1.12
C GLY A 47 -2.61 6.36 -1.98
N VAL A 48 -3.06 5.43 -2.82
CA VAL A 48 -2.26 4.76 -3.86
C VAL A 48 -2.51 5.46 -5.20
N PRO A 49 -1.48 5.70 -6.03
CA PRO A 49 -1.65 6.21 -7.38
C PRO A 49 -2.61 5.33 -8.21
N GLU A 50 -3.54 5.95 -8.94
CA GLU A 50 -4.62 5.26 -9.63
C GLU A 50 -4.09 4.24 -10.66
N GLU A 51 -3.00 4.57 -11.36
CA GLU A 51 -2.38 3.68 -12.32
C GLU A 51 -1.87 2.38 -11.67
N ILE A 52 -1.28 2.49 -10.47
CA ILE A 52 -0.82 1.33 -9.70
C ILE A 52 -2.03 0.53 -9.21
N ASN A 53 -3.05 1.23 -8.70
CA ASN A 53 -4.25 0.61 -8.19
C ASN A 53 -4.97 -0.19 -9.29
N ALA A 54 -5.21 0.43 -10.45
CA ALA A 54 -5.85 -0.20 -11.60
C ALA A 54 -5.11 -1.45 -12.09
N GLU A 55 -3.77 -1.46 -12.06
CA GLU A 55 -2.98 -2.64 -12.41
C GLU A 55 -3.05 -3.74 -11.35
N VAL A 56 -3.09 -3.38 -10.07
CA VAL A 56 -3.22 -4.36 -8.97
C VAL A 56 -4.59 -5.03 -9.00
N TYR A 57 -5.68 -4.29 -9.20
CA TYR A 57 -7.04 -4.84 -9.21
C TYR A 57 -7.31 -5.84 -10.35
N LYS A 58 -6.44 -5.92 -11.37
CA LYS A 58 -6.53 -6.91 -12.46
C LYS A 58 -5.98 -8.29 -12.09
N LYS A 59 -5.19 -8.41 -11.01
CA LYS A 59 -4.41 -9.63 -10.71
C LYS A 59 -5.14 -10.65 -9.82
N PRO A 60 -5.81 -10.24 -8.72
CA PRO A 60 -6.47 -11.20 -7.83
C PRO A 60 -7.67 -11.86 -8.48
N GLU A 61 -7.97 -13.08 -8.05
CA GLU A 61 -9.24 -13.74 -8.36
C GLU A 61 -10.43 -12.98 -7.77
N GLU A 62 -11.61 -13.15 -8.37
CA GLU A 62 -12.84 -12.44 -8.00
C GLU A 62 -13.17 -12.55 -6.50
N ARG A 63 -12.94 -13.72 -5.88
CA ARG A 63 -13.18 -13.92 -4.45
C ARG A 63 -12.31 -13.02 -3.56
N LEU A 64 -11.06 -12.78 -3.95
CA LEU A 64 -10.16 -11.90 -3.18
C LEU A 64 -10.59 -10.44 -3.34
N LEU A 65 -10.97 -10.04 -4.56
CA LEU A 65 -11.51 -8.72 -4.84
C LEU A 65 -12.79 -8.45 -4.04
N ASP A 66 -13.69 -9.43 -3.93
CA ASP A 66 -14.90 -9.30 -3.10
C ASP A 66 -14.56 -9.01 -1.62
N VAL A 67 -13.56 -9.70 -1.07
CA VAL A 67 -13.13 -9.45 0.32
C VAL A 67 -12.59 -8.03 0.48
N VAL A 68 -11.75 -7.56 -0.45
CA VAL A 68 -11.21 -6.19 -0.42
C VAL A 68 -12.33 -5.17 -0.56
N ASN A 69 -13.23 -5.34 -1.53
CA ASN A 69 -14.33 -4.42 -1.79
C ASN A 69 -15.28 -4.31 -0.60
N ARG A 70 -15.61 -5.43 0.06
CA ARG A 70 -16.43 -5.43 1.29
C ARG A 70 -15.74 -4.69 2.43
N PHE A 71 -14.42 -4.81 2.56
CA PHE A 71 -13.65 -4.10 3.56
C PHE A 71 -13.64 -2.58 3.29
N VAL A 72 -13.27 -2.18 2.07
CA VAL A 72 -13.22 -0.77 1.65
C VAL A 72 -14.58 -0.10 1.82
N LYS A 73 -15.65 -0.73 1.33
CA LYS A 73 -17.02 -0.21 1.45
C LYS A 73 -17.47 -0.01 2.90
N LYS A 74 -17.00 -0.85 3.83
CA LYS A 74 -17.41 -0.79 5.24
C LYS A 74 -16.58 0.18 6.07
N TYR A 75 -15.30 0.34 5.76
CA TYR A 75 -14.35 1.02 6.65
C TYR A 75 -13.63 2.22 6.04
N VAL A 76 -13.67 2.39 4.72
CA VAL A 76 -12.95 3.46 3.99
C VAL A 76 -13.93 4.43 3.34
N ASP A 77 -15.03 3.92 2.78
CA ASP A 77 -16.10 4.76 2.23
C ASP A 77 -16.90 5.44 3.35
N ASN A 78 -16.58 6.71 3.63
CA ASN A 78 -17.33 7.57 4.55
C ASN A 78 -18.77 7.91 4.08
N SER A 79 -19.26 7.27 3.01
CA SER A 79 -20.63 7.45 2.51
C SER A 79 -21.68 6.68 3.32
N THR A 80 -21.25 5.83 4.27
CA THR A 80 -22.11 5.24 5.30
C THR A 80 -21.91 5.92 6.66
N SER A 81 -22.08 7.24 6.69
CA SER A 81 -22.47 7.91 7.94
C SER A 81 -23.84 7.38 8.36
N PRO A 82 -24.06 6.99 9.64
CA PRO A 82 -25.41 6.88 10.18
C PRO A 82 -26.14 8.23 10.15
#